data_AF-A0A1W1HEB0-F1
#
_entry.id   AF-A0A1W1HEB0-F1
#
_cell.length_a   1.000
_cell.length_b   1.000
_cell.length_c   1.000
_cell.angle_alpha   90.00
_cell.angle_beta   90.00
_cell.angle_gamma   90.00
#
_symmetry.space_group_name_H-M   'P 1'
#
loop_
_entity.id
_entity.type
_entity.pdbx_description
1 polymer ?
#
loop_
_entity_poly.entity_id
_entity_poly.type
_entity_poly.pdbx_seq_one_letter_code
_entity_poly.pdbx_strand_id
1 'polypeptide(L)'
;MQKQNDFQNSDYTESQFFRYALNVTRTLESTPCPSSNDLAALIDGKMDEKKRNEIFLHLDQCPDCYHEWLNLSAIKPSILYRLLSFFTLYSSLFFRSVSELFPWKMRKQSPVKDFGIFHLLYMVRKRWIVFPGAVMACLLIIFINTNIKPPDSLLSPLILLMIDESGREMQSLYNKGTDPRELLHGSESWLHSSRHYGFSSDLSNPANAEENFRRSFMAGVQAASRQFSTRDVKDTEEYFKTVTARKESQDENFFAEEFELGRWIFFLVSASLSNSELSPDFWNRQRKISELYFDRYNQKIDQTMQTSNNSLLPEKLQKSLTARIENIHKFIGEPDKQTVSRKNCRKIALEANNILKMLVIQ
;
A
#
# COMPACT_ATOMS: atom_id res chain seq x y z
N MET A 1 -43.00 -18.39 -22.06
CA MET A 1 -42.64 -17.19 -22.85
C MET A 1 -42.99 -15.97 -22.01
N GLN A 2 -42.12 -14.95 -21.97
CA GLN A 2 -42.09 -13.75 -21.08
C GLN A 2 -41.70 -14.05 -19.63
N LYS A 3 -40.76 -13.35 -18.97
CA LYS A 3 -39.97 -12.15 -19.31
C LYS A 3 -38.65 -12.20 -18.52
N GLN A 4 -37.55 -11.92 -19.22
CA GLN A 4 -36.26 -11.50 -18.68
C GLN A 4 -36.34 -10.06 -18.14
N ASN A 5 -35.31 -9.71 -17.36
CA ASN A 5 -34.83 -8.39 -16.93
C ASN A 5 -35.35 -7.92 -15.57
N ASP A 6 -34.48 -8.11 -14.56
CA ASP A 6 -34.17 -7.09 -13.55
C ASP A 6 -32.80 -7.43 -12.95
N PHE A 7 -31.73 -6.91 -13.56
CA PHE A 7 -30.42 -6.72 -12.93
C PHE A 7 -29.66 -5.62 -13.69
N GLN A 8 -30.18 -4.40 -13.61
CA GLN A 8 -29.44 -3.18 -13.88
C GLN A 8 -29.43 -2.36 -12.59
N ASN A 9 -28.33 -2.44 -11.83
CA ASN A 9 -27.85 -1.37 -10.96
C ASN A 9 -26.53 -1.77 -10.28
N SER A 10 -25.42 -1.31 -10.86
CA SER A 10 -24.27 -0.75 -10.12
C SER A 10 -23.25 -0.22 -11.13
N ASP A 11 -23.55 0.95 -11.70
CA ASP A 11 -22.69 1.68 -12.65
C ASP A 11 -21.48 2.38 -11.97
N TYR A 12 -21.07 1.87 -10.80
CA TYR A 12 -19.95 2.40 -10.02
C TYR A 12 -19.03 1.23 -9.65
N THR A 13 -17.96 1.05 -10.43
CA THR A 13 -16.65 0.42 -10.08
C THR A 13 -15.88 0.00 -11.35
N GLU A 14 -16.55 -0.17 -12.49
CA GLU A 14 -15.86 -0.56 -13.73
C GLU A 14 -15.06 0.59 -14.36
N SER A 15 -15.55 1.84 -14.28
CA SER A 15 -14.89 2.99 -14.94
C SER A 15 -13.58 3.43 -14.27
N GLN A 16 -13.41 3.27 -12.95
CA GLN A 16 -12.20 3.73 -12.25
C GLN A 16 -11.00 2.82 -12.50
N PHE A 17 -11.20 1.50 -12.50
CA PHE A 17 -10.13 0.52 -12.75
C PHE A 17 -9.73 0.48 -14.23
N PHE A 18 -10.72 0.60 -15.13
CA PHE A 18 -10.49 0.73 -16.56
C PHE A 18 -9.84 2.08 -16.90
N ARG A 19 -10.12 3.16 -16.14
CA ARG A 19 -9.42 4.45 -16.26
C ARG A 19 -7.97 4.39 -15.80
N TYR A 20 -7.64 3.67 -14.73
CA TYR A 20 -6.25 3.52 -14.30
C TYR A 20 -5.40 2.77 -15.34
N ALA A 21 -5.90 1.65 -15.88
CA ALA A 21 -5.22 0.89 -16.93
C ALA A 21 -5.21 1.60 -18.30
N LEU A 22 -6.25 2.38 -18.64
CA LEU A 22 -6.28 3.21 -19.85
C LEU A 22 -5.45 4.50 -19.72
N ASN A 23 -5.37 5.14 -18.56
CA ASN A 23 -4.56 6.35 -18.38
C ASN A 23 -3.07 6.09 -18.62
N VAL A 24 -2.59 4.86 -18.39
CA VAL A 24 -1.22 4.44 -18.76
C VAL A 24 -1.02 4.31 -20.27
N THR A 25 -2.08 4.16 -21.07
CA THR A 25 -2.00 3.82 -22.51
C THR A 25 -2.71 4.80 -23.45
N ARG A 26 -3.46 5.78 -22.94
CA ARG A 26 -4.26 6.71 -23.72
C ARG A 26 -3.59 8.07 -23.75
N THR A 27 -3.10 8.47 -24.92
CA THR A 27 -2.83 9.87 -25.26
C THR A 27 -4.18 10.59 -25.34
N LEU A 28 -4.77 10.91 -24.19
CA LEU A 28 -5.90 11.82 -24.11
C LEU A 28 -5.42 13.18 -24.59
N GLU A 29 -6.23 13.85 -25.41
CA GLU A 29 -6.04 15.25 -25.78
C GLU A 29 -5.83 16.02 -24.48
N SER A 30 -4.58 16.45 -24.24
CA SER A 30 -4.20 16.95 -22.92
C SER A 30 -5.02 18.20 -22.66
N THR A 31 -5.85 18.17 -21.62
CA THR A 31 -6.31 19.42 -21.04
C THR A 31 -5.08 20.24 -20.68
N PRO A 32 -5.07 21.55 -20.97
CA PRO A 32 -3.93 22.39 -20.65
C PRO A 32 -3.60 22.26 -19.16
N CYS A 33 -2.31 22.23 -18.83
CA CYS A 33 -1.86 22.10 -17.45
C CYS A 33 -2.47 23.21 -16.58
N PRO A 34 -2.99 22.88 -15.38
CA PRO A 34 -3.51 23.89 -14.46
C PRO A 34 -2.41 24.91 -14.13
N SER A 35 -2.78 26.17 -13.97
CA SER A 35 -1.81 27.19 -13.58
C SER A 35 -1.35 26.99 -12.13
N SER A 36 -0.17 27.47 -11.77
CA SER A 36 0.31 27.44 -10.38
C SER A 36 -0.67 28.10 -9.40
N ASN A 37 -1.41 29.12 -9.85
CA ASN A 37 -2.46 29.78 -9.07
C ASN A 37 -3.65 28.85 -8.80
N ASP A 38 -4.02 28.01 -9.77
CA ASP A 38 -5.07 27.00 -9.59
C ASP A 38 -4.62 25.92 -8.60
N LEU A 39 -3.37 25.46 -8.70
CA LEU A 39 -2.80 24.52 -7.73
C LEU A 39 -2.72 25.11 -6.32
N ALA A 40 -2.36 26.39 -6.17
CA ALA A 40 -2.37 27.08 -4.89
C ALA A 40 -3.80 27.25 -4.33
N ALA A 41 -4.77 27.60 -5.17
CA ALA A 41 -6.18 27.71 -4.77
C ALA A 41 -6.77 26.35 -4.33
N LEU A 42 -6.32 25.26 -4.96
CA LEU A 42 -6.65 23.89 -4.56
C LEU A 42 -6.12 23.59 -3.14
N ILE A 43 -4.86 23.90 -2.85
CA ILE A 43 -4.24 23.72 -1.52
C ILE A 43 -4.89 24.63 -0.46
N ASP A 44 -5.33 25.82 -0.85
CA ASP A 44 -6.06 26.75 0.00
C ASP A 44 -7.50 26.31 0.31
N GLY A 45 -8.04 25.31 -0.39
CA GLY A 45 -9.45 24.93 -0.30
C GLY A 45 -10.42 26.01 -0.80
N LYS A 46 -9.94 26.97 -1.60
CA LYS A 46 -10.71 28.11 -2.13
C LYS A 46 -11.33 27.85 -3.51
N MET A 47 -11.24 26.61 -3.99
CA MET A 47 -11.71 26.21 -5.31
C MET A 47 -13.11 25.58 -5.25
N ASP A 48 -13.95 25.87 -6.24
CA ASP A 48 -15.24 25.20 -6.41
C ASP A 48 -15.05 23.69 -6.66
N GLU A 49 -16.08 22.90 -6.33
CA GLU A 49 -16.00 21.44 -6.40
C GLU A 49 -15.77 20.90 -7.81
N LYS A 50 -16.34 21.57 -8.83
CA LYS A 50 -16.20 21.13 -10.22
C LYS A 50 -14.75 21.28 -10.69
N LYS A 51 -14.18 22.49 -10.54
CA LYS A 51 -12.79 22.77 -10.95
C LYS A 51 -11.79 21.96 -10.13
N ARG A 52 -12.07 21.71 -8.85
CA ARG A 52 -11.27 20.83 -7.99
C ARG A 52 -11.18 19.41 -8.54
N ASN A 53 -12.32 18.83 -8.94
CA ASN A 53 -12.36 17.48 -9.51
C ASN A 53 -11.66 17.41 -10.88
N GLU A 54 -11.78 18.47 -11.70
CA GLU A 54 -11.04 18.59 -12.97
C GLU A 54 -9.52 18.61 -12.74
N ILE A 55 -9.04 19.35 -11.74
CA ILE A 55 -7.61 19.38 -11.41
C ILE A 55 -7.14 18.03 -10.84
N PHE A 56 -7.88 17.39 -9.94
CA PHE A 56 -7.49 16.06 -9.44
C PHE A 56 -7.39 15.03 -10.57
N LEU A 57 -8.34 15.05 -11.50
CA LEU A 57 -8.28 14.18 -12.68
C LEU A 57 -7.04 14.47 -13.55
N HIS A 58 -6.63 15.73 -13.65
CA HIS A 58 -5.40 16.11 -14.36
C HIS A 58 -4.14 15.70 -13.58
N LEU A 59 -4.10 15.89 -12.26
CA LEU A 59 -2.96 15.49 -11.41
C LEU A 59 -2.72 13.98 -11.46
N ASP A 60 -3.78 13.17 -11.57
CA ASP A 60 -3.67 11.72 -11.78
C ASP A 60 -3.02 11.34 -13.12
N GLN A 61 -2.98 12.27 -14.09
CA GLN A 61 -2.51 12.04 -15.45
C GLN A 61 -1.18 12.77 -15.77
N CYS A 62 -0.87 13.86 -15.06
CA CYS A 62 0.30 14.71 -15.32
C CYS A 62 1.26 14.72 -14.11
N PRO A 63 2.35 13.93 -14.16
CA PRO A 63 3.35 13.86 -13.09
C PRO A 63 3.97 15.23 -12.74
N ASP A 64 4.19 16.09 -13.73
CA ASP A 64 4.81 17.40 -13.53
C ASP A 64 3.92 18.31 -12.66
N CYS A 65 2.62 18.39 -12.98
CA CYS A 65 1.66 19.16 -12.19
C CYS A 65 1.46 18.56 -10.78
N TYR A 66 1.53 17.23 -10.65
CA TYR A 66 1.51 16.56 -9.35
C TYR A 66 2.72 16.94 -8.49
N HIS A 67 3.92 16.94 -9.06
CA HIS A 67 5.13 17.38 -8.37
C HIS A 67 5.08 18.86 -7.99
N GLU A 68 4.58 19.73 -8.87
CA GLU A 68 4.40 21.15 -8.56
C GLU A 68 3.40 21.36 -7.41
N TRP A 69 2.27 20.64 -7.42
CA TRP A 69 1.30 20.66 -6.34
C TRP A 69 1.91 20.18 -5.00
N LEU A 70 2.71 19.11 -5.02
CA LEU A 70 3.46 18.66 -3.83
C LEU A 70 4.44 19.73 -3.33
N ASN A 71 5.18 20.39 -4.22
CA ASN A 71 6.11 21.45 -3.83
C ASN A 71 5.37 22.66 -3.21
N LEU A 72 4.24 23.06 -3.80
CA LEU A 72 3.41 24.15 -3.28
C LEU A 72 2.79 23.79 -1.92
N SER A 73 2.40 22.54 -1.71
CA SER A 73 1.85 22.09 -0.43
C SER A 73 2.92 22.00 0.66
N ALA A 74 4.16 21.63 0.30
CA ALA A 74 5.31 21.63 1.21
C ALA A 74 5.69 23.04 1.71
N ILE A 75 5.39 24.08 0.93
CA ILE A 75 5.62 25.50 1.31
C ILE A 75 4.62 25.99 2.36
N LYS A 76 3.60 25.19 2.70
CA LYS A 76 2.55 25.55 3.66
C LYS A 76 2.69 24.90 5.05
N PRO A 77 3.88 24.80 5.70
CA PRO A 77 3.98 24.19 7.03
C PRO A 77 3.55 25.15 8.16
N SER A 78 2.75 26.19 7.89
CA SER A 78 2.55 27.24 8.89
C SER A 78 1.67 26.84 10.09
N ILE A 79 0.81 25.83 9.97
CA ILE A 79 -0.08 25.43 11.09
C ILE A 79 0.51 24.26 11.86
N LEU A 80 0.93 23.19 11.19
CA LEU A 80 1.52 22.02 11.84
C LEU A 80 2.86 22.35 12.52
N TYR A 81 3.72 23.14 11.88
CA TYR A 81 4.98 23.56 12.49
C TYR A 81 4.76 24.54 13.63
N ARG A 82 3.72 25.39 13.56
CA ARG A 82 3.31 26.22 14.70
C ARG A 82 2.79 25.36 15.85
N LEU A 83 1.95 24.36 15.59
CA LEU A 83 1.45 23.44 16.61
C LEU A 83 2.57 22.58 17.21
N LEU A 84 3.50 22.06 16.41
CA LEU A 84 4.69 21.37 16.90
C LEU A 84 5.58 22.30 17.71
N SER A 85 5.83 23.53 17.26
CA SER A 85 6.62 24.51 18.00
C SER A 85 5.95 24.90 19.31
N PHE A 86 4.62 24.98 19.33
CA PHE A 86 3.86 25.27 20.54
C PHE A 86 3.91 24.07 21.49
N PHE A 87 3.85 22.84 20.97
CA PHE A 87 3.96 21.62 21.76
C PHE A 87 5.36 21.42 22.35
N THR A 88 6.42 21.68 21.57
CA THR A 88 7.81 21.61 22.06
C THR A 88 8.08 22.69 23.10
N LEU A 89 7.58 23.92 22.88
CA LEU A 89 7.71 25.00 23.83
C LEU A 89 6.92 24.72 25.13
N TYR A 90 5.67 24.26 25.01
CA TYR A 90 4.83 23.90 26.15
C TYR A 90 5.43 22.73 26.95
N SER A 91 5.87 21.66 26.29
CA SER A 91 6.50 20.53 26.96
C SER A 91 7.80 20.95 27.66
N SER A 92 8.63 21.79 27.05
CA SER A 92 9.85 22.30 27.69
C SER A 92 9.55 23.14 28.95
N LEU A 93 8.53 24.01 28.91
CA LEU A 93 8.10 24.80 30.06
C LEU A 93 7.49 23.93 31.16
N PHE A 94 6.72 22.91 30.78
CA PHE A 94 6.16 21.93 31.69
C PHE A 94 7.27 21.15 32.41
N PHE A 95 8.23 20.57 31.67
CA PHE A 95 9.35 19.85 32.26
C PHE A 95 10.21 20.73 33.17
N ARG A 96 10.44 21.99 32.78
CA ARG A 96 11.15 22.95 33.61
C ARG A 96 10.42 23.24 34.92
N SER A 97 9.11 23.52 34.85
CA SER A 97 8.28 23.78 36.04
C SER A 97 8.25 22.57 36.98
N VAL A 98 8.14 21.35 36.43
CA VAL A 98 8.20 20.11 37.21
C VAL A 98 9.58 19.93 37.86
N SER A 99 10.67 20.26 37.15
CA SER A 99 12.03 20.13 37.68
C SER A 99 12.35 21.14 38.78
N GLU A 100 11.79 22.35 38.71
CA GLU A 100 11.97 23.39 39.74
C GLU A 100 11.12 23.12 40.98
N LEU A 101 9.91 22.56 40.82
CA LEU A 101 9.04 22.16 41.93
C LEU A 101 9.54 20.89 42.66
N PHE A 102 10.34 20.07 41.99
CA PHE A 102 10.92 18.85 42.57
C PHE A 102 12.46 18.89 42.49
N PRO A 103 13.12 19.66 43.36
CA PRO A 103 14.58 19.64 43.43
C PRO A 103 15.03 18.21 43.74
N TRP A 104 15.69 17.57 42.77
CA TRP A 104 16.26 16.21 42.84
C TRP A 104 17.30 16.01 43.96
N LYS A 105 17.53 17.01 44.81
CA LYS A 105 18.44 17.00 45.96
C LYS A 105 17.95 16.16 47.16
N MET A 106 16.88 15.38 47.02
CA MET A 106 16.41 14.37 47.99
C MET A 106 17.27 13.08 47.99
N ARG A 107 18.59 13.16 47.74
CA ARG A 107 19.45 11.97 47.60
C ARG A 107 20.35 11.65 48.80
N LYS A 108 20.21 12.33 49.94
CA LYS A 108 21.07 12.06 51.13
C LYS A 108 20.40 12.23 52.50
N GLN A 109 19.09 12.06 52.65
CA GLN A 109 18.48 12.03 53.99
C GLN A 109 17.76 10.71 54.28
N SER A 110 17.96 10.27 55.52
CA SER A 110 17.76 8.93 56.10
C SER A 110 16.38 8.29 55.80
N PRO A 111 16.31 6.95 55.62
CA PRO A 111 15.10 6.29 55.09
C PRO A 111 13.89 6.18 56.03
N VAL A 112 13.97 6.64 57.29
CA VAL A 112 13.11 6.06 58.34
C VAL A 112 12.04 6.98 58.93
N LYS A 113 11.96 8.28 58.56
CA LYS A 113 10.95 9.19 59.17
C LYS A 113 9.95 9.86 58.22
N ASP A 114 10.14 9.79 56.90
CA ASP A 114 9.30 10.55 55.95
C ASP A 114 8.45 9.68 55.01
N PHE A 115 8.07 8.47 55.43
CA PHE A 115 7.22 7.58 54.62
C PHE A 115 5.86 8.23 54.28
N GLY A 116 5.30 9.03 55.19
CA GLY A 116 4.04 9.76 54.97
C GLY A 116 4.16 10.85 53.90
N ILE A 117 5.28 11.59 53.88
CA ILE A 117 5.53 12.64 52.87
C ILE A 117 5.80 11.99 51.52
N PHE A 118 6.52 10.88 51.47
CA PHE A 118 6.77 10.16 50.22
C PHE A 118 5.48 9.60 49.60
N HIS A 119 4.58 9.05 50.42
CA HIS A 119 3.28 8.57 49.95
C HIS A 119 2.36 9.70 49.49
N LEU A 120 2.37 10.85 50.18
CA LEU A 120 1.63 12.05 49.76
C LEU A 120 2.18 12.61 48.44
N LEU A 121 3.50 12.72 48.29
CA LEU A 121 4.15 13.17 47.06
C LEU A 121 3.95 12.17 45.90
N TYR A 122 3.90 10.87 46.18
CA TYR A 122 3.58 9.84 45.20
C TYR A 122 2.12 9.92 44.73
N MET A 123 1.18 10.13 45.65
CA MET A 123 -0.25 10.37 45.34
C MET A 123 -0.44 11.66 44.53
N VAL A 124 0.25 12.74 44.90
CA VAL A 124 0.23 14.01 44.17
C VAL A 124 0.85 13.83 42.78
N ARG A 125 2.02 13.17 42.65
CA ARG A 125 2.65 12.84 41.37
C ARG A 125 1.72 12.03 40.46
N LYS A 126 1.01 11.04 40.99
CA LYS A 126 0.07 10.22 40.21
C LYS A 126 -1.11 11.05 39.70
N ARG A 127 -1.64 11.98 40.50
CA ARG A 127 -2.70 12.93 40.08
C ARG A 127 -2.19 13.98 39.08
N TRP A 128 -0.96 14.47 39.24
CA TRP A 128 -0.36 15.50 38.37
C TRP A 128 0.24 14.95 37.06
N ILE A 129 0.44 13.63 36.91
CA ILE A 129 0.73 13.01 35.61
C ILE A 129 -0.58 12.72 34.85
N VAL A 130 -1.64 12.39 35.58
CA VAL A 130 -2.97 12.14 34.99
C VAL A 130 -3.62 13.44 34.53
N PHE A 131 -3.41 14.56 35.22
CA PHE A 131 -4.07 15.83 34.88
C PHE A 131 -3.64 16.43 33.52
N PRO A 132 -2.34 16.53 33.16
CA PRO A 132 -1.92 16.98 31.83
C PRO A 132 -2.33 16.00 30.73
N GLY A 133 -2.29 14.69 31.01
CA GLY A 133 -2.78 13.66 30.09
C GLY A 133 -4.28 13.78 29.84
N ALA A 134 -5.07 14.04 30.89
CA ALA A 134 -6.51 14.27 30.80
C ALA A 134 -6.83 15.60 30.11
N VAL A 135 -6.08 16.67 30.37
CA VAL A 135 -6.22 17.95 29.67
C VAL A 135 -5.87 17.79 28.18
N MET A 136 -4.80 17.07 27.84
CA MET A 136 -4.47 16.76 26.45
C MET A 136 -5.53 15.88 25.79
N ALA A 137 -6.05 14.86 26.47
CA ALA A 137 -7.14 14.03 25.97
C ALA A 137 -8.42 14.85 25.77
N CYS A 138 -8.77 15.74 26.70
CA CYS A 138 -9.89 16.67 26.55
C CYS A 138 -9.68 17.65 25.39
N LEU A 139 -8.47 18.18 25.19
CA LEU A 139 -8.15 19.03 24.03
C LEU A 139 -8.23 18.25 22.72
N LEU A 140 -7.82 16.98 22.69
CA LEU A 140 -7.97 16.08 21.55
C LEU A 140 -9.44 15.78 21.25
N ILE A 141 -10.24 15.50 22.29
CA ILE A 141 -11.68 15.27 22.18
C ILE A 141 -12.41 16.53 21.74
N ILE A 142 -12.04 17.71 22.27
CA ILE A 142 -12.58 19.00 21.84
C ILE A 142 -12.17 19.26 20.39
N PHE A 143 -10.93 18.99 19.99
CA PHE A 143 -10.47 19.12 18.61
C PHE A 143 -11.23 18.20 17.64
N ILE A 144 -11.49 16.96 18.05
CA ILE A 144 -12.30 15.98 17.28
C ILE A 144 -13.79 16.42 17.22
N ASN A 145 -14.36 16.90 18.33
CA ASN A 145 -15.80 17.21 18.43
C ASN A 145 -16.18 18.63 17.98
N THR A 146 -15.25 19.59 18.00
CA THR A 146 -15.51 20.98 17.57
C THR A 146 -15.62 21.14 16.05
N ASN A 147 -15.56 20.05 15.28
CA ASN A 147 -16.06 20.02 13.90
C ASN A 147 -15.55 21.22 13.06
N ILE A 148 -14.23 21.36 12.94
CA ILE A 148 -13.76 21.50 11.56
C ILE A 148 -13.99 20.10 11.00
N LYS A 149 -15.17 19.84 10.41
CA LYS A 149 -15.32 18.67 9.57
C LYS A 149 -14.26 18.84 8.47
N PRO A 150 -13.16 18.08 8.42
CA PRO A 150 -12.53 17.94 7.13
C PRO A 150 -13.63 17.33 6.26
N PRO A 151 -13.98 17.92 5.09
CA PRO A 151 -14.86 17.22 4.15
C PRO A 151 -14.38 15.77 4.04
N ASP A 152 -15.32 14.83 4.03
CA ASP A 152 -15.08 13.38 4.10
C ASP A 152 -14.07 12.84 3.04
N SER A 153 -13.66 13.70 2.11
CA SER A 153 -12.63 13.50 1.10
C SER A 153 -11.19 13.84 1.51
N LEU A 154 -10.91 14.42 2.69
CA LEU A 154 -9.54 14.85 3.07
C LEU A 154 -8.77 13.85 3.91
N LEU A 155 -9.43 12.99 4.72
CA LEU A 155 -8.70 12.08 5.61
C LEU A 155 -7.91 11.00 4.84
N SER A 156 -8.47 10.50 3.73
CA SER A 156 -7.80 9.49 2.90
C SER A 156 -6.57 10.05 2.15
N PRO A 157 -6.63 11.21 1.48
CA PRO A 157 -5.46 11.88 0.96
C PRO A 157 -4.45 12.27 2.03
N LEU A 158 -4.88 12.70 3.23
CA LEU A 158 -3.96 13.09 4.30
C LEU A 158 -3.18 11.88 4.85
N ILE A 159 -3.83 10.71 4.98
CA ILE A 159 -3.16 9.46 5.37
C ILE A 159 -2.18 9.01 4.28
N LEU A 160 -2.58 9.09 3.01
CA LEU A 160 -1.69 8.80 1.87
C LEU A 160 -0.51 9.79 1.80
N LEU A 161 -0.74 11.06 2.10
CA LEU A 161 0.28 12.11 2.12
C LEU A 161 1.23 11.91 3.31
N MET A 162 0.75 11.46 4.47
CA MET A 162 1.62 11.10 5.61
C MET A 162 2.47 9.85 5.31
N ILE A 163 1.90 8.85 4.61
CA ILE A 163 2.65 7.66 4.16
C ILE A 163 3.71 8.06 3.13
N ASP A 164 3.38 8.95 2.20
CA ASP A 164 4.28 9.44 1.16
C ASP A 164 5.37 10.37 1.72
N GLU A 165 5.04 11.25 2.66
CA GLU A 165 6.00 12.13 3.37
C GLU A 165 6.98 11.29 4.21
N SER A 166 6.48 10.25 4.91
CA SER A 166 7.33 9.29 5.63
C SER A 166 8.24 8.51 4.68
N GLY A 167 7.72 8.16 3.49
CA GLY A 167 8.52 7.55 2.41
C GLY A 167 9.60 8.47 1.88
N ARG A 168 9.31 9.77 1.70
CA ARG A 168 10.26 10.79 1.24
C ARG A 168 11.31 11.15 2.29
N GLU A 169 10.95 11.18 3.57
CA GLU A 169 11.90 11.37 4.67
C GLU A 169 12.89 10.20 4.74
N MET A 170 12.40 8.95 4.58
CA MET A 170 13.26 7.77 4.45
C MET A 170 14.14 7.80 3.19
N GLN A 171 13.62 8.26 2.04
CA GLN A 171 14.38 8.43 0.79
C GLN A 171 15.45 9.55 0.91
N SER A 172 15.15 10.62 1.66
CA SER A 172 16.07 11.71 1.96
C SER A 172 17.20 11.25 2.89
N LEU A 173 16.89 10.38 3.86
CA LEU A 173 17.90 9.73 4.70
C LEU A 173 18.77 8.76 3.87
N TYR A 174 18.18 8.05 2.90
CA TYR A 174 18.88 7.22 1.90
C TYR A 174 19.83 8.02 1.01
N ASN A 175 19.42 9.22 0.55
CA ASN A 175 20.24 10.09 -0.30
C ASN A 175 21.35 10.84 0.47
N LYS A 176 21.34 10.84 1.81
CA LYS A 176 22.24 11.66 2.65
C LYS A 176 23.55 10.97 3.08
N GLY A 177 23.90 9.82 2.52
CA GLY A 177 25.30 9.41 2.40
C GLY A 177 25.66 8.08 3.05
N THR A 178 25.60 7.02 2.24
CA THR A 178 26.35 5.77 2.45
C THR A 178 26.99 5.34 1.13
N ASP A 179 28.19 4.77 1.24
CA ASP A 179 29.09 4.41 0.15
C ASP A 179 28.40 3.45 -0.86
N PRO A 180 28.45 3.70 -2.18
CA PRO A 180 27.93 2.81 -3.22
C PRO A 180 28.41 1.35 -3.12
N ARG A 181 29.56 1.09 -2.49
CA ARG A 181 30.06 -0.28 -2.26
C ARG A 181 29.43 -0.98 -1.06
N GLU A 182 28.92 -0.25 -0.07
CA GLU A 182 28.08 -0.81 1.00
C GLU A 182 26.66 -1.12 0.48
N LEU A 183 26.20 -0.41 -0.57
CA LEU A 183 24.91 -0.62 -1.22
C LEU A 183 24.83 -1.90 -2.07
N LEU A 184 25.95 -2.44 -2.60
CA LEU A 184 25.96 -3.73 -3.31
C LEU A 184 25.85 -4.93 -2.34
N HIS A 185 26.28 -4.76 -1.09
CA HIS A 185 26.00 -5.74 -0.03
C HIS A 185 24.64 -5.49 0.64
N GLY A 186 24.11 -4.26 0.60
CA GLY A 186 22.76 -3.90 1.03
C GLY A 186 21.66 -4.22 0.01
N SER A 187 21.96 -4.37 -1.28
CA SER A 187 20.95 -4.75 -2.29
C SER A 187 20.50 -6.20 -2.12
N GLU A 188 21.36 -7.06 -1.54
CA GLU A 188 20.99 -8.41 -1.12
C GLU A 188 20.04 -8.40 0.11
N SER A 189 19.98 -7.31 0.88
CA SER A 189 19.09 -7.22 2.05
C SER A 189 17.63 -6.92 1.70
N TRP A 190 17.30 -6.54 0.46
CA TRP A 190 15.91 -6.37 -0.02
C TRP A 190 15.26 -7.70 -0.41
N LEU A 191 16.03 -8.78 -0.44
CA LEU A 191 15.54 -10.15 -0.54
C LEU A 191 15.11 -10.73 0.81
N HIS A 192 15.17 -9.97 1.91
CA HIS A 192 14.77 -10.46 3.23
C HIS A 192 13.26 -10.32 3.51
N SER A 193 12.69 -11.48 3.83
CA SER A 193 11.48 -11.76 4.61
C SER A 193 10.23 -10.90 4.34
N SER A 194 9.17 -11.58 3.88
CA SER A 194 7.81 -11.05 3.75
C SER A 194 7.32 -10.24 4.97
N ARG A 195 7.89 -10.45 6.16
CA ARG A 195 7.62 -9.68 7.40
C ARG A 195 7.62 -8.15 7.23
N HIS A 196 8.37 -7.60 6.26
CA HIS A 196 8.44 -6.15 6.04
C HIS A 196 7.20 -5.52 5.38
N TYR A 197 6.32 -6.33 4.76
CA TYR A 197 5.10 -5.84 4.13
C TYR A 197 3.89 -5.76 5.08
N GLY A 198 4.14 -5.76 6.40
CA GLY A 198 3.09 -5.60 7.40
C GLY A 198 2.19 -6.83 7.60
N PHE A 199 2.68 -8.02 7.28
CA PHE A 199 1.99 -9.26 7.65
C PHE A 199 2.00 -9.40 9.17
N SER A 200 0.81 -9.50 9.75
CA SER A 200 0.63 -9.77 11.17
C SER A 200 1.38 -11.04 11.54
N SER A 201 2.09 -11.01 12.68
CA SER A 201 2.76 -12.19 13.26
C SER A 201 1.79 -13.30 13.66
N ASP A 202 0.48 -13.03 13.73
CA ASP A 202 -0.54 -14.04 14.04
C ASP A 202 -0.97 -14.80 12.78
N LEU A 203 0.01 -15.48 12.17
CA LEU A 203 -0.20 -16.46 11.09
C LEU A 203 -1.00 -17.68 11.56
N SER A 204 -1.07 -17.89 12.87
CA SER A 204 -1.82 -18.98 13.50
C SER A 204 -3.32 -18.80 13.49
N ASN A 205 -3.84 -17.58 13.28
CA ASN A 205 -5.27 -17.34 13.28
C ASN A 205 -5.86 -17.53 11.87
N PRO A 206 -6.57 -18.64 11.59
CA PRO A 206 -7.18 -18.89 10.30
C PRO A 206 -8.23 -17.82 9.92
N ALA A 207 -8.79 -17.10 10.91
CA ALA A 207 -9.73 -16.01 10.64
C ALA A 207 -9.09 -14.85 9.84
N ASN A 208 -7.77 -14.70 9.91
CA ASN A 208 -7.03 -13.64 9.21
C ASN A 208 -6.37 -14.15 7.91
N ALA A 209 -6.50 -15.43 7.59
CA ALA A 209 -5.75 -16.03 6.49
C ALA A 209 -6.15 -15.48 5.11
N GLU A 210 -7.44 -15.21 4.90
CA GLU A 210 -7.92 -14.53 3.69
C GLU A 210 -7.40 -13.08 3.61
N GLU A 211 -7.42 -12.34 4.72
CA GLU A 211 -6.93 -10.97 4.74
C GLU A 211 -5.41 -10.93 4.49
N ASN A 212 -4.65 -11.80 5.12
CA ASN A 212 -3.21 -11.91 4.91
C ASN A 212 -2.88 -12.33 3.47
N PHE A 213 -3.67 -13.22 2.87
CA PHE A 213 -3.56 -13.56 1.45
C PHE A 213 -3.72 -12.30 0.59
N ARG A 214 -4.79 -11.53 0.80
CA ARG A 214 -5.08 -10.31 0.02
C ARG A 214 -3.99 -9.25 0.21
N ARG A 215 -3.55 -9.02 1.46
CA ARG A 215 -2.45 -8.08 1.76
C ARG A 215 -1.17 -8.51 1.05
N SER A 216 -0.86 -9.81 1.04
CA SER A 216 0.36 -10.33 0.41
C SER A 216 0.33 -10.18 -1.09
N PHE A 217 -0.79 -10.59 -1.69
CA PHE A 217 -1.06 -10.39 -3.10
C PHE A 217 -0.95 -8.90 -3.48
N MET A 218 -1.55 -7.99 -2.71
CA MET A 218 -1.51 -6.56 -3.01
C MET A 218 -0.15 -5.93 -2.82
N ALA A 219 0.62 -6.36 -1.81
CA ALA A 219 2.01 -5.96 -1.67
C ALA A 219 2.82 -6.36 -2.92
N GLY A 220 2.56 -7.55 -3.48
CA GLY A 220 3.13 -8.00 -4.74
C GLY A 220 2.76 -7.09 -5.91
N VAL A 221 1.47 -6.79 -6.09
CA VAL A 221 0.99 -5.87 -7.14
C VAL A 221 1.67 -4.50 -7.03
N GLN A 222 1.76 -3.93 -5.83
CA GLN A 222 2.40 -2.64 -5.59
C GLN A 222 3.91 -2.68 -5.88
N ALA A 223 4.60 -3.75 -5.46
CA ALA A 223 6.02 -3.93 -5.73
C ALA A 223 6.31 -3.98 -7.24
N ALA A 224 5.51 -4.76 -8.00
CA ALA A 224 5.64 -4.83 -9.45
C ALA A 224 5.31 -3.49 -10.13
N SER A 225 4.32 -2.75 -9.64
CA SER A 225 3.98 -1.40 -10.14
C SER A 225 5.13 -0.41 -9.96
N ARG A 226 5.79 -0.41 -8.80
CA ARG A 226 6.97 0.44 -8.54
C ARG A 226 8.15 0.06 -9.44
N GLN A 227 8.41 -1.24 -9.61
CA GLN A 227 9.43 -1.75 -10.53
C GLN A 227 9.16 -1.32 -11.97
N PHE A 228 7.91 -1.40 -12.40
CA PHE A 228 7.51 -0.98 -13.75
C PHE A 228 7.67 0.54 -13.96
N SER A 229 7.40 1.34 -12.93
CA SER A 229 7.44 2.81 -13.00
C SER A 229 8.86 3.38 -12.99
N THR A 230 9.82 2.68 -12.37
CA THR A 230 11.22 3.15 -12.22
C THR A 230 12.05 3.00 -13.51
N ARG A 231 11.44 2.57 -14.63
CA ARG A 231 12.05 2.48 -15.98
C ARG A 231 13.28 1.57 -16.09
N ASP A 232 13.63 0.78 -15.07
CA ASP A 232 14.65 -0.25 -15.22
C ASP A 232 14.08 -1.48 -15.94
N VAL A 233 13.71 -1.30 -17.21
CA VAL A 233 13.04 -2.33 -18.03
C VAL A 233 13.95 -3.56 -18.24
N LYS A 234 15.27 -3.40 -18.06
CA LYS A 234 16.22 -4.52 -18.09
C LYS A 234 15.97 -5.51 -16.94
N ASP A 235 15.49 -5.02 -15.79
CA ASP A 235 15.16 -5.86 -14.65
C ASP A 235 13.89 -6.68 -14.85
N THR A 236 12.96 -6.27 -15.73
CA THR A 236 11.71 -7.04 -15.92
C THR A 236 11.96 -8.43 -16.51
N GLU A 237 12.89 -8.57 -17.45
CA GLU A 237 13.20 -9.88 -18.03
C GLU A 237 14.03 -10.75 -17.07
N GLU A 238 14.96 -10.13 -16.34
CA GLU A 238 15.77 -10.79 -15.32
C GLU A 238 14.92 -11.27 -14.15
N TYR A 239 13.94 -10.47 -13.73
CA TYR A 239 12.96 -10.86 -12.73
C TYR A 239 12.25 -12.17 -13.10
N PHE A 240 11.74 -12.31 -14.34
CA PHE A 240 11.08 -13.56 -14.74
C PHE A 240 12.01 -14.77 -14.73
N LYS A 241 13.34 -14.58 -14.89
CA LYS A 241 14.31 -15.65 -14.69
C LYS A 241 14.36 -16.08 -13.22
N THR A 242 14.40 -15.12 -12.29
CA THR A 242 14.47 -15.39 -10.85
C THR A 242 13.23 -16.11 -10.30
N VAL A 243 12.02 -15.76 -10.75
CA VAL A 243 10.77 -16.41 -10.30
C VAL A 243 10.77 -17.91 -10.62
N THR A 244 11.23 -18.28 -11.82
CA THR A 244 11.31 -19.68 -12.24
C THR A 244 12.49 -20.43 -11.59
N ALA A 245 13.54 -19.70 -11.20
CA ALA A 245 14.75 -20.27 -10.59
C ALA A 245 14.63 -20.45 -9.07
N ARG A 246 13.69 -19.76 -8.41
CA ARG A 246 13.39 -19.90 -6.98
C ARG A 246 12.61 -21.20 -6.71
N LYS A 247 13.21 -22.31 -7.10
CA LYS A 247 12.91 -23.63 -6.54
C LYS A 247 13.65 -23.73 -5.21
N GLU A 248 12.96 -24.24 -4.20
CA GLU A 248 13.56 -25.00 -3.08
C GLU A 248 14.12 -24.26 -1.84
N SER A 249 14.18 -22.93 -1.76
CA SER A 249 14.36 -22.32 -0.43
C SER A 249 13.04 -22.41 0.33
N GLN A 250 12.86 -23.49 1.11
CA GLN A 250 11.77 -23.76 2.07
C GLN A 250 11.65 -22.73 3.20
N ASP A 251 12.12 -21.50 2.99
CA ASP A 251 12.03 -20.46 4.00
C ASP A 251 10.57 -20.08 4.24
N GLU A 252 10.21 -20.12 5.52
CA GLU A 252 8.92 -20.11 6.22
C GLU A 252 7.95 -18.95 5.92
N ASN A 253 8.07 -18.27 4.77
CA ASN A 253 7.15 -17.21 4.39
C ASN A 253 5.87 -17.80 3.81
N PHE A 254 4.92 -18.06 4.71
CA PHE A 254 3.58 -18.59 4.44
C PHE A 254 2.83 -17.91 3.29
N PHE A 255 3.16 -16.65 2.98
CA PHE A 255 2.51 -15.86 1.93
C PHE A 255 3.45 -15.37 0.80
N ALA A 256 4.64 -15.95 0.67
CA ALA A 256 5.54 -15.59 -0.43
C ALA A 256 4.93 -15.90 -1.80
N GLU A 257 4.16 -16.98 -1.90
CA GLU A 257 3.53 -17.38 -3.17
C GLU A 257 2.49 -16.38 -3.63
N GLU A 258 1.69 -15.86 -2.70
CA GLU A 258 0.66 -14.86 -2.91
C GLU A 258 1.26 -13.54 -3.36
N PHE A 259 2.37 -13.13 -2.74
CA PHE A 259 3.13 -11.97 -3.14
C PHE A 259 3.64 -12.10 -4.59
N GLU A 260 4.28 -13.22 -4.93
CA GLU A 260 4.77 -13.46 -6.30
C GLU A 260 3.61 -13.58 -7.31
N LEU A 261 2.46 -14.14 -6.89
CA LEU A 261 1.25 -14.20 -7.71
C LEU A 261 0.76 -12.78 -8.04
N GLY A 262 0.73 -11.89 -7.04
CA GLY A 262 0.38 -10.48 -7.24
C GLY A 262 1.30 -9.78 -8.25
N ARG A 263 2.61 -9.99 -8.14
CA ARG A 263 3.59 -9.46 -9.10
C ARG A 263 3.38 -10.01 -10.50
N TRP A 264 3.23 -11.32 -10.63
CA TRP A 264 3.01 -11.98 -11.91
C TRP A 264 1.74 -11.48 -12.61
N ILE A 265 0.62 -11.38 -11.88
CA ILE A 265 -0.64 -10.86 -12.40
C ILE A 265 -0.49 -9.43 -12.92
N PHE A 266 0.19 -8.55 -12.16
CA PHE A 266 0.45 -7.18 -12.62
C PHE A 266 1.23 -7.15 -13.94
N PHE A 267 2.36 -7.84 -14.01
CA PHE A 267 3.17 -7.84 -15.24
C PHE A 267 2.44 -8.48 -16.42
N LEU A 268 1.65 -9.52 -16.17
CA LEU A 268 0.87 -10.19 -17.21
C LEU A 268 -0.19 -9.25 -17.81
N VAL A 269 -0.86 -8.44 -16.98
CA VAL A 269 -1.78 -7.39 -17.45
C VAL A 269 -1.03 -6.37 -18.30
N SER A 270 0.07 -5.83 -17.79
CA SER A 270 0.90 -4.82 -18.48
C SER A 270 1.41 -5.33 -19.83
N ALA A 271 1.96 -6.55 -19.86
CA ALA A 271 2.43 -7.22 -21.08
C ALA A 271 1.30 -7.45 -22.08
N SER A 272 0.13 -7.88 -21.61
CA SER A 272 -1.01 -8.18 -22.47
C SER A 272 -1.69 -6.94 -23.06
N LEU A 273 -1.62 -5.80 -22.37
CA LEU A 273 -2.16 -4.53 -22.84
C LEU A 273 -1.18 -3.76 -23.72
N SER A 274 0.13 -3.97 -23.56
CA SER A 274 1.17 -3.35 -24.40
C SER A 274 0.91 -3.55 -25.89
N ASN A 275 1.13 -2.53 -26.71
CA ASN A 275 1.02 -2.64 -28.17
C ASN A 275 2.28 -3.26 -28.82
N SER A 276 3.36 -3.44 -28.06
CA SER A 276 4.58 -4.06 -28.54
C SER A 276 4.41 -5.56 -28.70
N GLU A 277 4.95 -6.12 -29.78
CA GLU A 277 5.05 -7.57 -29.92
C GLU A 277 6.09 -8.11 -28.93
N LEU A 278 5.66 -9.05 -28.08
CA LEU A 278 6.52 -9.72 -27.11
C LEU A 278 7.04 -11.03 -27.69
N SER A 279 8.27 -11.39 -27.32
CA SER A 279 8.94 -12.56 -27.88
C SER A 279 8.22 -13.88 -27.56
N PRO A 280 8.35 -14.91 -28.41
CA PRO A 280 7.91 -16.28 -28.10
C PRO A 280 8.41 -16.78 -26.74
N ASP A 281 9.67 -16.49 -26.42
CA ASP A 281 10.31 -16.91 -25.18
C ASP A 281 9.65 -16.30 -23.95
N PHE A 282 9.23 -15.02 -24.03
CA PHE A 282 8.46 -14.39 -22.96
C PHE A 282 7.18 -15.19 -22.67
N TRP A 283 6.38 -15.48 -23.71
CA TRP A 283 5.11 -16.19 -23.54
C TRP A 283 5.30 -17.63 -23.08
N ASN A 284 6.35 -18.31 -23.54
CA ASN A 284 6.72 -19.64 -23.05
C ASN A 284 7.07 -19.63 -21.55
N ARG A 285 7.73 -18.57 -21.05
CA ARG A 285 7.96 -18.41 -19.60
C ARG A 285 6.65 -18.15 -18.85
N GLN A 286 5.78 -17.30 -19.37
CA GLN A 286 4.46 -17.06 -18.75
C GLN A 286 3.62 -18.35 -18.70
N ARG A 287 3.71 -19.22 -19.71
CA ARG A 287 3.07 -20.54 -19.71
C ARG A 287 3.57 -21.38 -18.54
N LYS A 288 4.89 -21.51 -18.37
CA LYS A 288 5.49 -22.27 -17.25
C LYS A 288 5.08 -21.71 -15.88
N ILE A 289 5.02 -20.39 -15.74
CA ILE A 289 4.58 -19.75 -14.48
C ILE A 289 3.10 -20.03 -14.22
N SER A 290 2.23 -19.92 -15.23
CA SER A 290 0.80 -20.24 -15.07
C SER A 290 0.54 -21.70 -14.74
N GLU A 291 1.28 -22.63 -15.35
CA GLU A 291 1.24 -24.07 -15.04
C GLU A 291 1.65 -24.33 -13.58
N LEU A 292 2.77 -23.73 -13.15
CA LEU A 292 3.23 -23.81 -11.77
C LEU A 292 2.17 -23.35 -10.76
N TYR A 293 1.52 -22.20 -11.00
CA TYR A 293 0.47 -21.72 -10.12
C TYR A 293 -0.78 -22.60 -10.19
N PHE A 294 -1.17 -23.07 -11.37
CA PHE A 294 -2.31 -23.97 -11.53
C PHE A 294 -2.12 -25.25 -10.71
N ASP A 295 -0.98 -25.91 -10.84
CA ASP A 295 -0.66 -27.14 -10.10
C ASP A 295 -0.66 -26.91 -8.60
N ARG A 296 -0.03 -25.83 -8.13
CA ARG A 296 0.03 -25.50 -6.69
C ARG A 296 -1.36 -25.22 -6.11
N TYR A 297 -2.19 -24.46 -6.81
CA TYR A 297 -3.54 -24.15 -6.30
C TYR A 297 -4.46 -25.38 -6.34
N ASN A 298 -4.33 -26.26 -7.33
CA ASN A 298 -5.01 -27.56 -7.34
C ASN A 298 -4.57 -28.43 -6.17
N GLN A 299 -3.26 -28.54 -5.93
CA GLN A 299 -2.74 -29.29 -4.79
C GLN A 299 -3.26 -28.75 -3.46
N LYS A 300 -3.33 -27.42 -3.28
CA LYS A 300 -3.93 -26.80 -2.10
C LYS A 300 -5.43 -27.11 -1.98
N ILE A 301 -6.18 -27.26 -3.08
CA ILE A 301 -7.61 -27.65 -3.06
C ILE A 301 -7.72 -29.09 -2.55
N ASP A 302 -6.91 -30.00 -3.09
CA ASP A 302 -6.92 -31.40 -2.69
C ASP A 302 -6.54 -31.58 -1.22
N GLN A 303 -5.53 -30.85 -0.75
CA GLN A 303 -5.15 -30.81 0.67
C GLN A 303 -6.30 -30.29 1.55
N THR A 304 -6.98 -29.23 1.12
CA THR A 304 -8.14 -28.67 1.83
C THR A 304 -9.27 -29.68 1.95
N MET A 305 -9.53 -30.48 0.91
CA MET A 305 -10.53 -31.56 0.95
C MET A 305 -10.16 -32.69 1.92
N GLN A 306 -8.86 -32.94 2.13
CA GLN A 306 -8.37 -33.99 3.04
C GLN A 306 -8.32 -33.53 4.50
N THR A 307 -8.03 -32.25 4.76
CA THR A 307 -7.94 -31.68 6.11
C THR A 307 -9.13 -30.76 6.39
N SER A 308 -10.24 -31.32 6.89
CA SER A 308 -11.52 -30.60 7.00
C SER A 308 -11.52 -29.31 7.84
N ASN A 309 -10.45 -29.01 8.59
CA ASN A 309 -10.45 -27.93 9.59
C ASN A 309 -9.39 -26.83 9.39
N ASN A 310 -8.47 -26.92 8.41
CA ASN A 310 -7.28 -26.05 8.36
C ASN A 310 -7.04 -25.31 7.03
N SER A 311 -8.05 -25.14 6.17
CA SER A 311 -7.84 -24.33 4.97
C SER A 311 -7.63 -22.86 5.32
N LEU A 312 -6.55 -22.29 4.78
CA LEU A 312 -6.20 -20.88 4.92
C LEU A 312 -7.05 -19.97 4.01
N LEU A 313 -7.59 -20.52 2.92
CA LEU A 313 -8.48 -19.78 2.03
C LEU A 313 -9.88 -20.36 2.02
N PRO A 314 -10.92 -19.51 1.91
CA PRO A 314 -12.25 -19.98 1.58
C PRO A 314 -12.21 -20.81 0.29
N GLU A 315 -12.76 -22.02 0.33
CA GLU A 315 -12.78 -22.94 -0.83
C GLU A 315 -13.33 -22.27 -2.10
N LYS A 316 -14.35 -21.42 -1.94
CA LYS A 316 -14.95 -20.64 -3.03
C LYS A 316 -13.93 -19.70 -3.70
N LEU A 317 -13.11 -19.01 -2.91
CA LEU A 317 -12.09 -18.09 -3.42
C LEU A 317 -11.01 -18.87 -4.16
N GLN A 318 -10.57 -19.99 -3.58
CA GLN A 318 -9.54 -20.84 -4.17
C GLN A 318 -9.99 -21.46 -5.50
N LYS A 319 -11.20 -22.05 -5.56
CA LYS A 319 -11.78 -22.57 -6.81
C LYS A 319 -11.91 -21.48 -7.88
N SER A 320 -12.35 -20.28 -7.50
CA SER A 320 -12.46 -19.17 -8.45
C SER A 320 -11.09 -18.70 -8.94
N LEU A 321 -10.07 -18.69 -8.09
CA LEU A 321 -8.71 -18.33 -8.47
C LEU A 321 -8.11 -19.36 -9.43
N THR A 322 -8.21 -20.65 -9.08
CA THR A 322 -7.74 -21.77 -9.92
C THR A 322 -8.37 -21.72 -11.32
N ALA A 323 -9.69 -21.55 -11.41
CA ALA A 323 -10.39 -21.49 -12.70
C ALA A 323 -9.91 -20.33 -13.58
N ARG A 324 -9.58 -19.17 -12.98
CA ARG A 324 -9.05 -18.02 -13.72
C ARG A 324 -7.60 -18.23 -14.18
N ILE A 325 -6.77 -18.83 -13.33
CA ILE A 325 -5.39 -19.19 -13.69
C ILE A 325 -5.39 -20.24 -14.81
N GLU A 326 -6.29 -21.22 -14.77
CA GLU A 326 -6.49 -22.21 -15.83
C GLU A 326 -6.88 -21.54 -17.16
N ASN A 327 -7.80 -20.56 -17.13
CA ASN A 327 -8.17 -19.80 -18.32
C ASN A 327 -6.99 -19.00 -18.88
N ILE A 328 -6.20 -18.35 -18.03
CA ILE A 328 -4.97 -17.67 -18.43
C ILE A 328 -4.01 -18.65 -19.12
N HIS A 329 -3.77 -19.81 -18.50
CA HIS A 329 -2.91 -20.86 -19.06
C HIS A 329 -3.39 -21.30 -20.45
N LYS A 330 -4.69 -21.58 -20.59
CA LYS A 330 -5.32 -21.93 -21.88
C LYS A 330 -5.17 -20.82 -22.93
N PHE A 331 -5.25 -19.55 -22.55
CA PHE A 331 -5.13 -18.43 -23.49
C PHE A 331 -3.70 -18.11 -23.92
N ILE A 332 -2.72 -18.36 -23.04
CA ILE A 332 -1.29 -18.34 -23.41
C ILE A 332 -1.02 -19.41 -24.49
N GLY A 333 -1.87 -20.43 -24.56
CA GLY A 333 -2.05 -21.26 -25.75
C GLY A 333 -1.19 -22.50 -25.78
N GLU A 334 -1.44 -23.33 -26.79
CA GLU A 334 -0.75 -24.58 -27.09
C GLU A 334 0.72 -24.36 -27.53
N PRO A 335 1.62 -25.30 -27.24
CA PRO A 335 3.07 -25.17 -27.43
C PRO A 335 3.51 -24.84 -28.87
N ASP A 336 2.67 -25.14 -29.86
CA ASP A 336 3.04 -25.06 -31.28
C ASP A 336 2.90 -23.65 -31.88
N LYS A 337 2.25 -22.71 -31.17
CA LYS A 337 2.14 -21.32 -31.63
C LYS A 337 3.28 -20.49 -31.05
N GLN A 338 4.13 -19.97 -31.93
CA GLN A 338 5.28 -19.13 -31.55
C GLN A 338 4.86 -17.86 -30.79
N THR A 339 3.67 -17.31 -31.03
CA THR A 339 3.24 -16.05 -30.39
C THR A 339 1.78 -16.07 -29.95
N VAL A 340 1.48 -15.42 -28.83
CA VAL A 340 0.10 -15.23 -28.35
C VAL A 340 -0.60 -14.17 -29.21
N SER A 341 -1.75 -14.51 -29.79
CA SER A 341 -2.51 -13.57 -30.62
C SER A 341 -3.02 -12.37 -29.80
N ARG A 342 -3.20 -11.20 -30.44
CA ARG A 342 -3.75 -10.00 -29.78
C ARG A 342 -5.12 -10.26 -29.12
N LYS A 343 -5.95 -11.11 -29.73
CA LYS A 343 -7.24 -11.55 -29.18
C LYS A 343 -7.04 -12.32 -27.87
N ASN A 344 -6.05 -13.20 -27.81
CA ASN A 344 -5.72 -13.93 -26.58
C ASN A 344 -5.10 -13.02 -25.53
N CYS A 345 -4.21 -12.07 -25.89
CA CYS A 345 -3.69 -11.09 -24.94
C CYS A 345 -4.83 -10.33 -24.24
N ARG A 346 -5.85 -9.88 -24.98
CA ARG A 346 -7.03 -9.22 -24.38
C ARG A 346 -7.79 -10.13 -23.40
N LYS A 347 -7.91 -11.41 -23.71
CA LYS A 347 -8.54 -12.39 -22.82
C LYS A 347 -7.70 -12.66 -21.56
N ILE A 348 -6.38 -12.76 -21.71
CA ILE A 348 -5.44 -12.89 -20.58
C ILE A 348 -5.56 -11.67 -19.66
N ALA A 349 -5.51 -10.46 -20.21
CA ALA A 349 -5.69 -9.22 -19.44
C ALA A 349 -7.03 -9.18 -18.72
N LEU A 350 -8.11 -9.64 -19.37
CA LEU A 350 -9.44 -9.72 -18.77
C LEU A 350 -9.46 -10.65 -17.55
N GLU A 351 -8.93 -11.88 -17.68
CA GLU A 351 -8.90 -12.83 -16.56
C GLU A 351 -7.99 -12.36 -15.42
N ALA A 352 -6.82 -11.82 -15.74
CA ALA A 352 -5.91 -11.27 -14.75
C ALA A 352 -6.54 -10.07 -14.00
N ASN A 353 -7.26 -9.19 -14.69
CA ASN A 353 -8.04 -8.13 -14.06
C ASN A 353 -9.17 -8.67 -13.18
N ASN A 354 -9.80 -9.77 -13.56
CA ASN A 354 -10.82 -10.37 -12.73
C ASN A 354 -10.23 -10.99 -11.45
N ILE A 355 -9.00 -11.52 -11.49
CA ILE A 355 -8.25 -11.93 -10.28
C ILE A 355 -8.00 -10.71 -9.39
N LEU A 356 -7.53 -9.59 -9.96
CA LEU A 356 -7.34 -8.34 -9.20
C LEU A 356 -8.65 -7.88 -8.54
N LYS A 357 -9.75 -7.80 -9.29
CA LYS A 357 -11.06 -7.39 -8.75
C LYS A 357 -11.51 -8.27 -7.59
N MET A 358 -11.35 -9.59 -7.74
CA MET A 358 -11.72 -10.58 -6.73
C MET A 358 -10.95 -10.42 -5.41
N LEU A 359 -9.70 -9.95 -5.48
CA LEU A 359 -8.81 -9.85 -4.32
C LEU A 359 -8.72 -8.45 -3.71
N VAL A 360 -9.28 -7.43 -4.38
CA VAL A 360 -9.19 -6.02 -3.96
C VAL A 360 -10.53 -5.41 -3.55
N ILE A 361 -11.65 -5.79 -4.18
CA ILE A 361 -12.91 -5.03 -4.11
C ILE A 361 -13.95 -5.72 -3.20
N GLN A 362 -13.58 -6.07 -1.97
CA GLN A 362 -14.54 -6.53 -0.95
C GLN A 362 -14.23 -5.82 0.35
#